data_AF-A0A538U183-F1
#
_entry.id   AF-A0A538U183-F1
#
_cell.length_a   1.000
_cell.length_b   1.000
_cell.length_c   1.000
_cell.angle_alpha   90.00
_cell.angle_beta   90.00
_cell.angle_gamma   90.00
#
_symmetry.space_group_name_H-M   'P 1'
#
loop_
_entity.id
_entity.type
_entity.pdbx_description
1 polymer ?
#
loop_
_entity_poly.entity_id
_entity_poly.type
_entity_poly.pdbx_seq_one_letter_code
_entity_poly.pdbx_strand_id
1 'polypeptide(L)'
;MSRRSNFDMGLLLGGRSGRQAPRHKAMAVPPARSRAPCVSPVTAACGPGWYRRRPIDARLDGRTDRCPGVIVTRSRPTPNRTGRPAPRVPGRPVAQAPPAPSPPDGASWIASAALATALFACYLGFAPPVSGDKDASEFALALATGGVIHPTGYPIYTMLGHVFVRLLHGMGASFPFAANAWASLGGGVAMFFYHRLALRFIPPRAGRSRLEPYLLAAVPVLLLAFNPVWMVECTSVEVHSWQLAWLFGTSLCFIGTI
;
A
#
# COMPACT_ATOMS: atom_id res chain seq x y z
N MET A 1 7.95 78.43 18.34
CA MET A 1 8.38 78.73 19.73
C MET A 1 8.91 77.42 20.32
N SER A 2 10.19 77.11 20.16
CA SER A 2 11.35 77.44 21.04
C SER A 2 11.49 76.54 22.28
N ARG A 3 12.50 75.65 22.25
CA ARG A 3 13.35 75.02 23.30
C ARG A 3 13.91 73.72 22.68
N ARG A 4 15.16 73.55 22.22
CA ARG A 4 16.54 73.77 22.73
C ARG A 4 16.89 73.06 24.03
N SER A 5 17.65 71.96 23.91
CA SER A 5 18.94 71.66 24.58
C SER A 5 19.39 70.25 24.14
N ASN A 6 20.38 70.10 23.27
CA ASN A 6 21.84 70.04 23.55
C ASN A 6 22.29 68.73 24.22
N PHE A 7 22.98 67.89 23.45
CA PHE A 7 24.21 67.22 23.92
C PHE A 7 25.12 67.00 22.70
N ASP A 8 26.33 67.51 22.80
CA ASP A 8 27.32 67.62 21.73
C ASP A 8 28.62 66.92 22.15
N MET A 9 29.29 66.38 21.13
CA MET A 9 30.73 66.19 20.93
C MET A 9 31.68 65.50 21.94
N GLY A 10 32.56 64.67 21.34
CA GLY A 10 33.96 64.50 21.76
C GLY A 10 34.39 63.03 21.78
N LEU A 11 34.74 62.40 20.65
CA LEU A 11 36.04 62.44 19.96
C LEU A 11 37.20 61.85 20.80
N LEU A 12 37.90 60.84 20.25
CA LEU A 12 39.37 60.69 20.15
C LEU A 12 39.70 59.25 19.67
N LEU A 13 40.04 59.09 18.39
CA LEU A 13 41.40 58.78 17.87
C LEU A 13 41.89 57.37 18.24
N GLY A 14 41.90 56.41 17.31
CA GLY A 14 43.03 56.17 16.39
C GLY A 14 43.65 54.81 16.75
N GLY A 15 44.20 53.96 15.89
CA GLY A 15 44.48 53.94 14.47
C GLY A 15 45.32 52.68 14.17
N ARG A 16 45.44 52.34 12.89
CA ARG A 16 46.48 51.49 12.25
C ARG A 16 46.46 49.97 12.56
N SER A 17 46.14 49.13 11.58
CA SER A 17 46.95 48.71 10.41
C SER A 17 47.74 47.43 10.70
N GLY A 18 47.31 46.33 10.11
CA GLY A 18 48.06 45.07 10.05
C GLY A 18 47.49 44.16 8.97
N ARG A 19 48.02 44.27 7.75
CA ARG A 19 47.82 43.34 6.64
C ARG A 19 48.38 41.96 7.00
N GLN A 20 47.67 40.89 6.68
CA GLN A 20 48.24 39.69 6.06
C GLN A 20 47.13 38.76 5.53
N ALA A 21 47.07 38.63 4.22
CA ALA A 21 46.48 37.49 3.51
C ALA A 21 47.66 36.66 2.91
N PRO A 22 47.40 35.59 2.14
CA PRO A 22 46.95 34.27 2.56
C PRO A 22 48.08 33.24 2.33
N ARG A 23 48.09 32.13 3.07
CA ARG A 23 48.95 30.98 2.73
C ARG A 23 48.12 29.74 2.41
N HIS A 24 48.10 29.45 1.11
CA HIS A 24 47.77 28.16 0.51
C HIS A 24 48.49 27.03 1.27
N LYS A 25 47.73 26.05 1.75
CA LYS A 25 48.24 24.70 2.01
C LYS A 25 47.72 23.78 0.93
N ALA A 26 48.69 23.20 0.25
CA ALA A 26 48.57 22.35 -0.92
C ALA A 26 47.82 21.05 -0.63
N MET A 27 47.09 20.61 -1.65
CA MET A 27 46.68 19.22 -1.87
C MET A 27 47.87 18.28 -1.70
N ALA A 28 47.67 17.21 -0.94
CA ALA A 28 48.48 16.00 -1.01
C ALA A 28 47.58 14.85 -1.45
N VAL A 29 47.70 14.51 -2.73
CA VAL A 29 47.15 13.29 -3.36
C VAL A 29 48.13 12.15 -3.07
N PRO A 30 47.71 11.05 -2.41
CA PRO A 30 48.53 9.84 -2.36
C PRO A 30 48.37 9.01 -3.65
N PRO A 31 49.45 8.37 -4.14
CA PRO A 31 49.49 7.74 -5.45
C PRO A 31 48.79 6.37 -5.49
N ALA A 32 48.19 6.10 -6.65
CA ALA A 32 47.75 4.77 -7.07
C ALA A 32 48.95 3.81 -7.18
N ARG A 33 48.85 2.64 -6.55
CA ARG A 33 49.65 1.46 -6.90
C ARG A 33 48.76 0.25 -7.09
N SER A 34 48.68 -0.17 -8.34
CA SER A 34 48.22 -1.47 -8.82
C SER A 34 49.19 -2.59 -8.44
N ARG A 35 48.68 -3.72 -7.93
CA ARG A 35 49.20 -5.09 -8.16
C ARG A 35 48.20 -6.13 -7.63
N ALA A 36 47.51 -6.79 -8.58
CA ALA A 36 47.14 -8.20 -8.73
C ALA A 36 46.68 -9.08 -7.52
N PRO A 37 45.89 -10.15 -7.79
CA PRO A 37 44.91 -10.71 -6.86
C PRO A 37 45.44 -11.89 -6.03
N CYS A 38 45.02 -11.97 -4.77
CA CYS A 38 45.11 -13.19 -3.96
C CYS A 38 43.74 -13.88 -3.90
N VAL A 39 43.76 -15.13 -4.32
CA VAL A 39 42.68 -16.11 -4.31
C VAL A 39 42.45 -16.60 -2.89
N SER A 40 41.19 -16.58 -2.42
CA SER A 40 40.63 -17.67 -1.60
C SER A 40 39.10 -17.57 -1.51
N PRO A 41 38.41 -18.71 -1.34
CA PRO A 41 37.05 -18.90 -1.78
C PRO A 41 36.04 -18.67 -0.65
N VAL A 42 35.04 -17.85 -0.90
CA VAL A 42 33.82 -17.80 -0.09
C VAL A 42 32.63 -17.82 -1.03
N THR A 43 32.08 -19.02 -1.19
CA THR A 43 30.68 -19.35 -1.52
C THR A 43 29.81 -18.21 -2.08
N ALA A 44 29.83 -18.09 -3.41
CA ALA A 44 28.79 -17.39 -4.16
C ALA A 44 27.61 -18.34 -4.42
N ALA A 45 26.55 -18.22 -3.63
CA ALA A 45 25.24 -18.76 -3.94
C ALA A 45 24.34 -17.62 -4.41
N CYS A 46 24.43 -17.29 -5.70
CA CYS A 46 23.45 -16.47 -6.42
C CYS A 46 23.52 -16.85 -7.90
N GLY A 47 22.54 -17.61 -8.37
CA GLY A 47 22.21 -17.76 -9.78
C GLY A 47 20.76 -17.37 -10.00
N PRO A 48 20.44 -16.36 -10.83
CA PRO A 48 19.06 -16.06 -11.21
C PRO A 48 18.62 -16.99 -12.33
N GLY A 49 17.94 -18.08 -11.96
CA GLY A 49 17.42 -19.08 -12.89
C GLY A 49 15.92 -18.97 -13.13
N TRP A 50 15.40 -17.81 -13.56
CA TRP A 50 13.97 -17.67 -13.91
C TRP A 50 13.74 -16.73 -15.09
N TYR A 51 14.10 -17.18 -16.29
CA TYR A 51 13.41 -16.79 -17.53
C TYR A 51 13.75 -17.76 -18.67
N ARG A 52 13.11 -18.93 -18.70
CA ARG A 52 13.02 -19.75 -19.92
C ARG A 52 11.62 -19.60 -20.49
N ARG A 53 11.49 -18.69 -21.46
CA ARG A 53 10.36 -18.67 -22.39
C ARG A 53 10.35 -20.01 -23.13
N ARG A 54 9.26 -20.77 -23.04
CA ARG A 54 8.99 -21.85 -24.00
C ARG A 54 8.28 -21.23 -25.21
N PRO A 55 8.71 -21.50 -26.45
CA PRO A 55 7.89 -21.24 -27.62
C PRO A 55 6.71 -22.21 -27.63
N ILE A 56 5.51 -21.69 -27.89
CA ILE A 56 4.34 -22.49 -28.25
C ILE A 56 4.43 -22.70 -29.76
N ASP A 57 4.99 -23.84 -30.18
CA ASP A 57 4.89 -24.29 -31.56
C ASP A 57 3.60 -25.09 -31.72
N ALA A 58 2.64 -24.46 -32.40
CA ALA A 58 1.47 -25.13 -32.94
C ALA A 58 1.92 -26.00 -34.12
N ARG A 59 1.78 -27.32 -33.98
CA ARG A 59 1.84 -28.25 -35.12
C ARG A 59 0.68 -29.22 -35.04
N LEU A 60 -0.33 -28.92 -35.83
CA LEU A 60 -1.36 -29.87 -36.26
C LEU A 60 -0.68 -30.87 -37.21
N ASP A 61 -0.61 -32.14 -36.83
CA ASP A 61 -0.40 -33.23 -37.79
C ASP A 61 -1.27 -34.40 -37.36
N GLY A 62 -2.26 -34.70 -38.20
CA GLY A 62 -3.11 -35.86 -38.07
C GLY A 62 -2.34 -37.14 -38.38
N ARG A 63 -2.47 -38.13 -37.51
CA ARG A 63 -2.23 -39.52 -37.89
C ARG A 63 -3.10 -40.45 -37.05
N THR A 64 -4.01 -41.09 -37.76
CA THR A 64 -4.83 -42.21 -37.32
C THR A 64 -3.95 -43.45 -37.20
N ASP A 65 -3.62 -43.86 -35.99
CA ASP A 65 -3.05 -45.19 -35.74
C ASP A 65 -4.07 -46.09 -35.06
N ARG A 66 -4.42 -47.13 -35.80
CA ARG A 66 -5.30 -48.24 -35.45
C ARG A 66 -4.61 -49.10 -34.39
N CYS A 67 -5.30 -49.37 -33.28
CA CYS A 67 -5.00 -50.55 -32.47
C CYS A 67 -5.85 -51.73 -32.95
N PRO A 68 -5.25 -52.87 -33.33
CA PRO A 68 -5.98 -54.08 -33.66
C PRO A 68 -6.25 -54.93 -32.41
N GLY A 69 -7.44 -55.53 -32.34
CA GLY A 69 -7.65 -56.77 -31.59
C GLY A 69 -8.23 -56.64 -30.19
N VAL A 70 -9.53 -56.37 -30.09
CA VAL A 70 -10.34 -56.92 -28.99
C VAL A 70 -11.49 -57.70 -29.62
N ILE A 71 -11.43 -59.02 -29.50
CA ILE A 71 -12.51 -59.94 -29.86
C ILE A 71 -13.64 -59.69 -28.86
N VAL A 72 -14.72 -59.06 -29.32
CA VAL A 72 -15.96 -58.93 -28.55
C VAL A 72 -16.73 -60.24 -28.69
N THR A 73 -16.62 -61.12 -27.70
CA THR A 73 -17.55 -62.24 -27.53
C THR A 73 -18.90 -61.67 -27.09
N ARG A 74 -19.91 -61.79 -27.96
CA ARG A 74 -21.31 -61.49 -27.63
C ARG A 74 -21.84 -62.52 -26.63
N SER A 75 -21.83 -62.20 -25.34
CA SER A 75 -22.62 -62.89 -24.33
C SER A 75 -24.10 -62.56 -24.53
N ARG A 76 -24.93 -63.60 -24.72
CA ARG A 76 -26.40 -63.49 -24.77
C ARG A 76 -26.93 -62.93 -23.44
N PRO A 77 -27.95 -62.05 -23.45
CA PRO A 77 -28.62 -61.64 -22.23
C PRO A 77 -29.50 -62.78 -21.70
N THR A 78 -29.21 -63.23 -20.49
CA THR A 78 -30.09 -64.11 -19.71
C THR A 78 -31.27 -63.31 -19.14
N PRO A 79 -32.52 -63.77 -19.28
CA PRO A 79 -33.66 -63.10 -18.70
C PRO A 79 -33.81 -63.48 -17.22
N ASN A 80 -34.14 -62.47 -16.42
CA ASN A 80 -34.70 -62.51 -15.08
C ASN A 80 -33.89 -63.15 -13.94
N ARG A 81 -33.33 -62.27 -13.10
CA ARG A 81 -33.40 -62.47 -11.65
C ARG A 81 -33.99 -61.20 -11.04
N THR A 82 -35.18 -61.34 -10.48
CA THR A 82 -35.92 -60.33 -9.73
C THR A 82 -35.04 -59.71 -8.64
N GLY A 83 -34.39 -58.60 -8.97
CA GLY A 83 -33.61 -57.80 -8.05
C GLY A 83 -34.56 -57.03 -7.13
N ARG A 84 -34.65 -57.49 -5.89
CA ARG A 84 -35.23 -56.75 -4.76
C ARG A 84 -34.63 -55.34 -4.77
N PRO A 85 -35.43 -54.25 -4.75
CA PRO A 85 -34.88 -52.90 -4.74
C PRO A 85 -33.97 -52.76 -3.52
N ALA A 86 -32.71 -52.36 -3.77
CA ALA A 86 -31.76 -52.07 -2.71
C ALA A 86 -32.37 -51.00 -1.78
N PRO A 87 -32.27 -51.16 -0.45
CA PRO A 87 -32.77 -50.16 0.47
C PRO A 87 -32.11 -48.82 0.14
N ARG A 88 -32.92 -47.79 -0.15
CA ARG A 88 -32.45 -46.41 -0.26
C ARG A 88 -31.77 -46.07 1.06
N VAL A 89 -30.44 -46.05 1.05
CA VAL A 89 -29.67 -45.41 2.12
C VAL A 89 -30.16 -43.96 2.15
N PRO A 90 -30.73 -43.47 3.26
CA PRO A 90 -31.11 -42.07 3.38
C PRO A 90 -29.88 -41.24 3.03
N GLY A 91 -29.98 -40.44 1.96
CA GLY A 91 -28.89 -39.57 1.54
C GLY A 91 -28.44 -38.74 2.74
N ARG A 92 -27.18 -38.89 3.13
CA ARG A 92 -26.55 -38.04 4.14
C ARG A 92 -26.85 -36.59 3.71
N PRO A 93 -27.47 -35.76 4.56
CA PRO A 93 -27.69 -34.37 4.23
C PRO A 93 -26.36 -33.78 3.79
N VAL A 94 -26.27 -33.36 2.53
CA VAL A 94 -25.14 -32.54 2.08
C VAL A 94 -25.18 -31.33 2.98
N ALA A 95 -24.22 -31.22 3.90
CA ALA A 95 -24.12 -30.08 4.79
C ALA A 95 -24.09 -28.85 3.89
N GLN A 96 -25.19 -28.09 3.90
CA GLN A 96 -25.26 -26.83 3.20
C GLN A 96 -24.08 -25.99 3.69
N ALA A 97 -23.27 -25.50 2.76
CA ALA A 97 -22.24 -24.53 3.10
C ALA A 97 -22.92 -23.43 3.93
N PRO A 98 -22.32 -23.00 5.06
CA PRO A 98 -22.89 -21.93 5.86
C PRO A 98 -23.28 -20.77 4.94
N PRO A 99 -24.49 -20.21 5.08
CA PRO A 99 -24.86 -19.05 4.29
C PRO A 99 -23.78 -17.99 4.45
N ALA A 100 -23.47 -17.30 3.36
CA ALA A 100 -22.50 -16.21 3.37
C ALA A 100 -22.84 -15.27 4.56
N PRO A 101 -21.83 -14.82 5.33
CA PRO A 101 -22.07 -14.01 6.50
C PRO A 101 -22.87 -12.77 6.10
N SER A 102 -24.15 -12.77 6.47
CA SER A 102 -25.02 -11.62 6.30
C SER A 102 -24.40 -10.45 7.06
N PRO A 103 -24.43 -9.21 6.52
CA PRO A 103 -24.01 -8.06 7.30
C PRO A 103 -24.69 -8.10 8.67
N PRO A 104 -24.01 -7.69 9.75
CA PRO A 104 -24.76 -7.17 10.88
C PRO A 104 -25.56 -5.98 10.34
N ASP A 105 -26.86 -6.19 10.09
CA ASP A 105 -27.82 -5.29 9.41
C ASP A 105 -28.06 -3.94 10.14
N GLY A 106 -27.15 -3.54 11.01
CA GLY A 106 -27.15 -2.27 11.72
C GLY A 106 -25.78 -1.89 12.27
N ALA A 107 -24.67 -2.44 11.73
CA ALA A 107 -23.35 -2.06 12.22
C ALA A 107 -23.07 -0.58 11.93
N SER A 108 -23.14 0.22 12.98
CA SER A 108 -22.96 1.67 12.95
C SER A 108 -21.61 2.01 12.32
N TRP A 109 -21.66 2.82 11.26
CA TRP A 109 -20.47 3.33 10.58
C TRP A 109 -19.64 4.23 11.51
N ILE A 110 -20.23 4.74 12.59
CA ILE A 110 -19.61 5.66 13.54
C ILE A 110 -18.34 5.07 14.15
N ALA A 111 -18.34 3.80 14.57
CA ALA A 111 -17.15 3.18 15.16
C ALA A 111 -15.99 3.09 14.14
N SER A 112 -16.32 2.78 12.88
CA SER A 112 -15.33 2.72 11.80
C SER A 112 -14.80 4.11 11.45
N ALA A 113 -15.69 5.10 11.41
CA ALA A 113 -15.34 6.50 11.14
C ALA A 113 -14.50 7.10 12.26
N ALA A 114 -14.82 6.81 13.53
CA ALA A 114 -14.04 7.26 14.68
C ALA A 114 -12.63 6.67 14.66
N LEU A 115 -12.49 5.37 14.41
CA LEU A 115 -11.18 4.72 14.26
C LEU A 115 -10.39 5.30 13.08
N ALA A 116 -11.02 5.44 11.92
CA ALA A 116 -10.40 6.01 10.73
C ALA A 116 -9.96 7.47 10.93
N THR A 117 -10.77 8.27 11.62
CA THR A 117 -10.45 9.68 11.93
C THR A 117 -9.29 9.76 12.91
N ALA A 118 -9.26 8.89 13.94
CA ALA A 118 -8.14 8.83 14.88
C ALA A 118 -6.83 8.42 14.19
N LEU A 119 -6.88 7.43 13.28
CA LEU A 119 -5.72 6.99 12.51
C LEU A 119 -5.28 8.04 11.48
N PHE A 120 -6.22 8.71 10.81
CA PHE A 120 -5.92 9.86 9.94
C PHE A 120 -5.20 10.97 10.71
N ALA A 121 -5.71 11.35 11.88
CA ALA A 121 -5.08 12.36 12.72
C ALA A 121 -3.69 11.93 13.20
N CYS A 122 -3.52 10.63 13.51
CA CYS A 122 -2.22 10.05 13.83
C CYS A 122 -1.24 10.21 12.64
N TYR A 123 -1.62 9.74 11.44
CA TYR A 123 -0.78 9.87 10.24
C TYR A 123 -0.45 11.32 9.92
N LEU A 124 -1.42 12.22 10.02
CA LEU A 124 -1.21 13.64 9.79
C LEU A 124 -0.23 14.24 10.81
N GLY A 125 -0.28 13.79 12.07
CA GLY A 125 0.66 14.21 13.13
C GLY A 125 2.09 13.72 12.91
N PHE A 126 2.26 12.60 12.19
CA PHE A 126 3.58 12.06 11.80
C PHE A 126 4.03 12.53 10.40
N ALA A 127 3.17 13.19 9.63
CA ALA A 127 3.50 13.67 8.30
C ALA A 127 4.53 14.80 8.36
N PRO A 128 5.71 14.67 7.72
CA PRO A 128 6.72 15.71 7.74
C PRO A 128 6.25 16.94 6.94
N PRO A 129 6.67 18.17 7.31
CA PRO A 129 6.33 19.39 6.58
C PRO A 129 7.15 19.60 5.29
N VAL A 130 7.95 18.59 4.92
CA VAL A 130 8.86 18.58 3.77
C VAL A 130 8.54 17.41 2.85
N SER A 131 9.02 17.47 1.60
CA SER A 131 8.86 16.36 0.66
C SER A 131 9.69 15.17 1.11
N GLY A 132 9.15 13.96 0.90
CA GLY A 132 9.90 12.72 1.07
C GLY A 132 11.00 12.56 0.02
N ASP A 133 11.80 11.50 0.20
CA ASP A 133 12.80 11.05 -0.76
C ASP A 133 12.15 10.21 -1.89
N LYS A 134 12.88 9.97 -2.99
CA LYS A 134 12.41 9.18 -4.16
C LYS A 134 11.13 9.77 -4.80
N ASP A 135 10.18 8.91 -5.13
CA ASP A 135 8.96 9.20 -5.87
C ASP A 135 8.07 10.21 -5.11
N ALA A 136 8.12 10.24 -3.77
CA ALA A 136 7.37 11.21 -2.97
C ALA A 136 7.64 12.67 -3.36
N SER A 137 8.87 13.01 -3.77
CA SER A 137 9.20 14.36 -4.24
C SER A 137 8.55 14.69 -5.59
N GLU A 138 8.50 13.71 -6.49
CA GLU A 138 7.82 13.82 -7.77
C GLU A 138 6.31 13.95 -7.58
N PHE A 139 5.73 13.13 -6.69
CA PHE A 139 4.31 13.21 -6.33
C PHE A 139 3.97 14.58 -5.75
N ALA A 140 4.75 15.08 -4.80
CA ALA A 140 4.52 16.41 -4.21
C ALA A 140 4.52 17.52 -5.28
N LEU A 141 5.48 17.48 -6.21
CA LEU A 141 5.56 18.44 -7.31
C LEU A 141 4.40 18.30 -8.29
N ALA A 142 4.07 17.07 -8.69
CA ALA A 142 2.97 16.79 -9.61
C ALA A 142 1.63 17.23 -9.03
N LEU A 143 1.35 16.92 -7.76
CA LEU A 143 0.13 17.37 -7.08
C LEU A 143 0.09 18.89 -6.91
N ALA A 144 1.23 19.56 -6.67
CA ALA A 144 1.27 21.01 -6.56
C ALA A 144 0.99 21.72 -7.90
N THR A 145 1.50 21.16 -9.00
CA THR A 145 1.51 21.78 -10.34
C THR A 145 0.41 21.28 -11.28
N GLY A 146 -0.26 20.17 -10.94
CA GLY A 146 -1.16 19.46 -11.86
C GLY A 146 -0.39 18.65 -12.90
N GLY A 147 0.85 18.26 -12.59
CA GLY A 147 1.73 17.47 -13.45
C GLY A 147 1.30 16.00 -13.55
N VAL A 148 2.05 15.25 -14.36
CA VAL A 148 1.84 13.82 -14.58
C VAL A 148 2.95 13.04 -13.89
N ILE A 149 2.58 12.11 -13.01
CA ILE A 149 3.49 11.25 -12.25
C ILE A 149 4.01 10.12 -13.14
N HIS A 150 5.29 9.78 -12.99
CA HIS A 150 5.92 8.60 -13.56
C HIS A 150 5.87 7.40 -12.60
N PRO A 151 5.55 6.18 -13.09
CA PRO A 151 4.93 5.91 -14.38
C PRO A 151 3.50 6.47 -14.43
N THR A 152 3.04 6.82 -15.64
CA THR A 152 1.72 7.45 -15.88
C THR A 152 0.56 6.48 -15.62
N GLY A 153 0.25 6.21 -14.35
CA GLY A 153 -0.70 5.17 -13.94
C GLY A 153 -1.91 5.63 -13.12
N TYR A 154 -1.93 6.87 -12.60
CA TYR A 154 -2.90 7.26 -11.57
C TYR A 154 -3.56 8.63 -11.82
N PRO A 155 -4.24 8.84 -12.97
CA PRO A 155 -4.82 10.14 -13.31
C PRO A 155 -5.88 10.62 -12.31
N ILE A 156 -6.68 9.71 -11.75
CA ILE A 156 -7.70 10.07 -10.74
C ILE A 156 -7.01 10.53 -9.44
N TYR A 157 -5.94 9.86 -9.04
CA TYR A 157 -5.15 10.23 -7.87
C TYR A 157 -4.57 11.64 -8.05
N THR A 158 -3.96 11.94 -9.22
CA THR A 158 -3.36 13.25 -9.46
C THR A 158 -4.39 14.36 -9.56
N MET A 159 -5.53 14.13 -10.22
CA MET A 159 -6.60 15.13 -10.34
C MET A 159 -7.21 15.48 -8.98
N LEU A 160 -7.60 14.48 -8.18
CA LEU A 160 -8.20 14.71 -6.87
C LEU A 160 -7.17 15.26 -5.87
N GLY A 161 -5.95 14.70 -5.88
CA GLY A 161 -4.86 15.16 -5.05
C GLY A 161 -4.45 16.59 -5.39
N HIS A 162 -4.46 16.99 -6.66
CA HIS A 162 -4.17 18.36 -7.07
C HIS A 162 -5.16 19.35 -6.46
N VAL A 163 -6.47 19.06 -6.58
CA VAL A 163 -7.52 19.90 -5.98
C VAL A 163 -7.33 19.98 -4.46
N PHE A 164 -7.11 18.85 -3.80
CA PHE A 164 -6.90 18.80 -2.35
C PHE A 164 -5.68 19.63 -1.91
N VAL A 165 -4.54 19.43 -2.58
CA VAL A 165 -3.29 20.13 -2.27
C VAL A 165 -3.42 21.64 -2.47
N ARG A 166 -4.09 22.07 -3.54
CA ARG A 166 -4.34 23.50 -3.81
C ARG A 166 -5.25 24.13 -2.75
N LEU A 167 -6.28 23.43 -2.31
CA LEU A 167 -7.17 23.90 -1.24
C LEU A 167 -6.42 24.03 0.09
N LEU A 168 -5.67 23.00 0.50
CA LEU A 168 -4.92 23.04 1.76
C LEU A 168 -3.82 24.11 1.73
N HIS A 169 -3.15 24.27 0.59
CA HIS A 169 -2.18 25.35 0.39
C HIS A 169 -2.83 26.73 0.48
N GLY A 170 -4.02 26.91 -0.09
CA GLY A 170 -4.81 28.13 0.04
C GLY A 170 -5.19 28.47 1.50
N MET A 171 -5.23 27.46 2.38
CA MET A 171 -5.43 27.63 3.83
C MET A 171 -4.10 27.85 4.60
N GLY A 172 -2.97 27.96 3.92
CA GLY A 172 -1.66 28.27 4.52
C GLY A 172 -0.72 27.08 4.70
N ALA A 173 -1.10 25.87 4.28
CA ALA A 173 -0.19 24.72 4.29
C ALA A 173 0.94 24.86 3.26
N SER A 174 2.12 24.30 3.52
CA SER A 174 3.14 24.14 2.48
C SER A 174 2.69 23.09 1.45
N PHE A 175 3.12 23.20 0.19
CA PHE A 175 2.81 22.19 -0.83
C PHE A 175 3.23 20.77 -0.42
N PRO A 176 4.45 20.55 0.12
CA PRO A 176 4.84 19.20 0.55
C PRO A 176 4.00 18.66 1.69
N PHE A 177 3.68 19.50 2.70
CA PHE A 177 2.81 19.07 3.79
C PHE A 177 1.41 18.72 3.28
N ALA A 178 0.85 19.54 2.39
CA ALA A 178 -0.45 19.27 1.80
C ALA A 178 -0.48 17.96 0.99
N ALA A 179 0.61 17.65 0.28
CA ALA A 179 0.75 16.39 -0.43
C ALA A 179 0.86 15.20 0.54
N ASN A 180 1.63 15.32 1.62
CA ASN A 180 1.71 14.27 2.65
C ASN A 180 0.35 14.06 3.35
N ALA A 181 -0.39 15.14 3.62
CA ALA A 181 -1.75 15.09 4.17
C ALA A 181 -2.73 14.36 3.23
N TRP A 182 -2.53 14.43 1.90
CA TRP A 182 -3.31 13.65 0.94
C TRP A 182 -3.09 12.14 1.10
N ALA A 183 -1.85 11.69 1.34
CA ALA A 183 -1.57 10.29 1.67
C ALA A 183 -2.14 9.89 3.03
N SER A 184 -2.04 10.76 4.04
CA SER A 184 -2.65 10.51 5.35
C SER A 184 -4.17 10.32 5.24
N LEU A 185 -4.84 11.14 4.44
CA LEU A 185 -6.27 11.02 4.17
C LEU A 185 -6.59 9.67 3.51
N GLY A 186 -5.83 9.28 2.49
CA GLY A 186 -5.94 7.97 1.85
C GLY A 186 -5.79 6.83 2.86
N GLY A 187 -4.82 6.94 3.77
CA GLY A 187 -4.62 6.00 4.86
C GLY A 187 -5.83 5.88 5.79
N GLY A 188 -6.40 7.01 6.21
CA GLY A 188 -7.63 7.02 7.02
C GLY A 188 -8.82 6.37 6.31
N VAL A 189 -9.04 6.71 5.04
CA VAL A 189 -10.10 6.11 4.21
C VAL A 189 -9.89 4.61 4.04
N ALA A 190 -8.64 4.15 3.84
CA ALA A 190 -8.31 2.74 3.77
C ALA A 190 -8.66 2.01 5.07
N MET A 191 -8.31 2.57 6.24
CA MET A 191 -8.62 1.97 7.53
C MET A 191 -10.12 1.93 7.82
N PHE A 192 -10.89 2.92 7.35
CA PHE A 192 -12.35 2.88 7.41
C PHE A 192 -12.91 1.65 6.68
N PHE A 193 -12.53 1.47 5.41
CA PHE A 193 -13.00 0.34 4.61
C PHE A 193 -12.48 -0.99 5.15
N TYR A 194 -11.23 -1.04 5.61
CA TYR A 194 -10.66 -2.26 6.16
C TYR A 194 -11.38 -2.70 7.43
N HIS A 195 -11.70 -1.77 8.33
CA HIS A 195 -12.48 -2.07 9.53
C HIS A 195 -13.88 -2.59 9.19
N ARG A 196 -14.55 -1.95 8.23
CA ARG A 196 -15.85 -2.40 7.72
C ARG A 196 -15.79 -3.78 7.06
N LEU A 197 -14.71 -4.06 6.35
CA LEU A 197 -14.44 -5.36 5.73
C LEU A 197 -14.18 -6.42 6.80
N ALA A 198 -13.35 -6.14 7.79
CA ALA A 198 -13.05 -7.05 8.91
C ALA A 198 -14.32 -7.43 9.70
N LEU A 199 -15.23 -6.47 9.90
CA LEU A 199 -16.54 -6.73 10.53
C LEU A 199 -17.37 -7.80 9.80
N ARG A 200 -17.20 -7.99 8.48
CA ARG A 200 -17.89 -9.04 7.71
C ARG A 200 -17.42 -10.45 8.06
N PHE A 201 -16.21 -10.59 8.59
CA PHE A 201 -15.64 -11.87 8.95
C PHE A 201 -15.82 -12.22 10.43
N ILE A 202 -16.46 -11.36 11.23
CA ILE A 202 -16.78 -11.66 12.62
C ILE A 202 -18.07 -12.48 12.68
N PRO A 203 -18.01 -13.77 13.09
CA PRO A 203 -19.20 -14.62 13.12
C PRO A 203 -20.19 -14.12 14.18
N PRO A 204 -21.51 -14.19 13.95
CA PRO A 204 -22.50 -13.92 15.00
C PRO A 204 -22.29 -14.89 16.17
N ARG A 205 -22.34 -14.37 17.41
CA ARG A 205 -22.31 -15.20 18.62
C ARG A 205 -23.35 -14.70 19.62
N ALA A 206 -24.17 -15.61 20.13
CA ALA A 206 -25.12 -15.31 21.19
C ALA A 206 -24.37 -14.85 22.46
N GLY A 207 -24.90 -13.84 23.14
CA GLY A 207 -24.32 -13.30 24.38
C GLY A 207 -23.19 -12.29 24.22
N ARG A 208 -22.77 -11.95 22.98
CA ARG A 208 -21.77 -10.90 22.78
C ARG A 208 -22.30 -9.52 23.13
N SER A 209 -21.42 -8.70 23.70
CA SER A 209 -21.70 -7.27 23.86
C SER A 209 -21.77 -6.58 22.49
N ARG A 210 -22.46 -5.43 22.42
CA ARG A 210 -22.58 -4.65 21.19
C ARG A 210 -21.23 -4.14 20.67
N LEU A 211 -20.23 -3.97 21.55
CA LEU A 211 -18.92 -3.40 21.21
C LEU A 211 -17.90 -4.45 20.76
N GLU A 212 -18.04 -5.68 21.24
CA GLU A 212 -17.06 -6.74 21.03
C GLU A 212 -16.71 -7.00 19.55
N PRO A 213 -17.67 -7.05 18.59
CA PRO A 213 -17.31 -7.23 17.18
C PRO A 213 -16.43 -6.12 16.62
N TYR A 214 -16.66 -4.87 17.05
CA TYR A 214 -15.87 -3.72 16.61
C TYR A 214 -14.45 -3.78 17.19
N LEU A 215 -14.31 -4.16 18.46
CA LEU A 215 -12.99 -4.32 19.08
C LEU A 215 -12.19 -5.45 18.41
N LEU A 216 -12.84 -6.57 18.10
CA LEU A 216 -12.21 -7.68 17.38
C LEU A 216 -11.81 -7.29 15.94
N ALA A 217 -12.68 -6.56 15.23
CA ALA A 217 -12.38 -6.07 13.89
C ALA A 217 -11.30 -4.98 13.87
N ALA A 218 -11.12 -4.23 14.96
CA ALA A 218 -10.06 -3.25 15.10
C ALA A 218 -8.66 -3.90 15.19
N VAL A 219 -8.54 -5.13 15.69
CA VAL A 219 -7.24 -5.83 15.82
C VAL A 219 -6.45 -5.89 14.51
N PRO A 220 -6.96 -6.49 13.41
CA PRO A 220 -6.23 -6.53 12.14
C PRO A 220 -6.00 -5.13 11.54
N VAL A 221 -6.92 -4.19 11.78
CA VAL A 221 -6.79 -2.80 11.32
C VAL A 221 -5.62 -2.12 12.01
N LEU A 222 -5.52 -2.22 13.33
CA LEU A 222 -4.44 -1.61 14.10
C LEU A 222 -3.08 -2.23 13.79
N LEU A 223 -3.04 -3.56 13.56
CA LEU A 223 -1.81 -4.24 13.14
C LEU A 223 -1.28 -3.72 11.80
N LEU A 224 -2.16 -3.50 10.82
CA LEU A 224 -1.77 -2.87 9.56
C LEU A 224 -1.47 -1.38 9.75
N ALA A 225 -2.30 -0.68 10.51
CA ALA A 225 -2.23 0.76 10.71
C ALA A 225 -0.89 1.22 11.29
N PHE A 226 -0.28 0.41 12.17
CA PHE A 226 1.02 0.65 12.78
C PHE A 226 2.14 -0.21 12.20
N ASN A 227 1.90 -0.87 11.07
CA ASN A 227 2.98 -1.50 10.32
C ASN A 227 3.95 -0.40 9.82
N PRO A 228 5.28 -0.54 10.01
CA PRO A 228 6.23 0.51 9.65
C PRO A 228 6.20 0.90 8.17
N VAL A 229 5.99 -0.06 7.27
CA VAL A 229 5.89 0.22 5.83
C VAL A 229 4.62 1.04 5.58
N TRP A 230 3.48 0.59 6.10
CA TRP A 230 2.22 1.31 5.94
C TRP A 230 2.24 2.73 6.54
N MET A 231 2.92 2.91 7.67
CA MET A 231 3.13 4.24 8.26
C MET A 231 3.86 5.18 7.29
N VAL A 232 4.89 4.70 6.58
CA VAL A 232 5.59 5.49 5.56
C VAL A 232 4.62 5.86 4.43
N GLU A 233 3.84 4.90 3.93
CA GLU A 233 2.85 5.12 2.85
C GLU A 233 1.73 6.11 3.21
N CYS A 234 1.47 6.31 4.50
CA CYS A 234 0.43 7.23 5.00
C CYS A 234 0.99 8.58 5.48
N THR A 235 2.30 8.69 5.69
CA THR A 235 2.94 9.92 6.21
C THR A 235 3.75 10.63 5.14
N SER A 236 4.29 9.91 4.16
CA SER A 236 4.91 10.45 2.95
C SER A 236 3.96 10.28 1.77
N VAL A 237 3.92 11.26 0.87
CA VAL A 237 3.03 11.20 -0.29
C VAL A 237 3.40 10.04 -1.21
N GLU A 238 2.55 9.02 -1.21
CA GLU A 238 2.68 7.82 -2.03
C GLU A 238 1.29 7.41 -2.57
N VAL A 239 1.25 6.60 -3.61
CA VAL A 239 -0.02 6.11 -4.19
C VAL A 239 -0.64 4.96 -3.38
N HIS A 240 0.17 4.23 -2.63
CA HIS A 240 -0.21 2.97 -2.00
C HIS A 240 -1.32 3.12 -0.95
N SER A 241 -1.36 4.26 -0.24
CA SER A 241 -2.42 4.57 0.72
C SER A 241 -3.81 4.58 0.06
N TRP A 242 -3.92 5.24 -1.08
CA TRP A 242 -5.15 5.28 -1.88
C TRP A 242 -5.43 3.97 -2.60
N GLN A 243 -4.40 3.25 -3.03
CA GLN A 243 -4.56 1.92 -3.62
C GLN A 243 -5.22 0.94 -2.64
N LEU A 244 -4.81 0.91 -1.37
CA LEU A 244 -5.46 0.07 -0.37
C LEU A 244 -6.88 0.56 -0.05
N ALA A 245 -7.14 1.86 -0.08
CA ALA A 245 -8.50 2.38 0.06
C ALA A 245 -9.44 1.83 -1.02
N TRP A 246 -8.99 1.85 -2.28
CA TRP A 246 -9.74 1.25 -3.38
C TRP A 246 -9.88 -0.26 -3.22
N LEU A 247 -8.81 -0.98 -2.88
CA LEU A 247 -8.84 -2.43 -2.69
C LEU A 247 -9.84 -2.85 -1.61
N PHE A 248 -9.78 -2.24 -0.43
CA PHE A 248 -10.70 -2.56 0.67
C PHE A 248 -12.13 -2.11 0.36
N GLY A 249 -12.31 -0.92 -0.24
CA GLY A 249 -13.62 -0.41 -0.62
C GLY A 249 -14.32 -1.29 -1.65
N THR A 250 -13.61 -1.67 -2.73
CA THR A 250 -14.13 -2.58 -3.76
C THR A 250 -14.39 -3.98 -3.22
N SER A 251 -13.50 -4.52 -2.38
CA SER A 251 -13.71 -5.81 -1.71
C SER A 251 -14.97 -5.78 -0.83
N LEU A 252 -15.17 -4.69 -0.08
CA LEU A 252 -16.34 -4.50 0.76
C LEU A 252 -17.62 -4.40 -0.08
N CYS A 253 -17.59 -3.68 -1.21
CA CYS A 253 -18.72 -3.62 -2.14
C CYS A 253 -19.04 -5.00 -2.71
N PHE A 254 -18.02 -5.73 -3.18
CA PHE A 254 -18.18 -7.06 -3.76
C PHE A 254 -18.78 -8.07 -2.77
N ILE A 255 -18.25 -8.13 -1.55
CA ILE A 255 -18.80 -8.98 -0.47
C ILE A 255 -20.18 -8.49 -0.02
N GLY A 256 -20.47 -7.20 -0.15
CA GLY A 256 -21.79 -6.65 0.15
C GLY A 256 -22.86 -6.99 -0.89
N THR A 257 -22.47 -7.33 -2.11
CA THR A 257 -23.39 -7.68 -3.21
C THR A 257 -23.65 -9.18 -3.36
N ILE A 258 -22.86 -10.04 -2.71
CA ILE A 258 -23.00 -11.52 -2.72
C ILE A 258 -23.65 -11.96 -1.42
#